data_AF-A0A6M3WX97-F1
#
_entry.id   AF-A0A6M3WX97-F1
#
_cell.length_a   1.000
_cell.length_b   1.000
_cell.length_c   1.000
_cell.angle_alpha   90.00
_cell.angle_beta   90.00
_cell.angle_gamma   90.00
#
_symmetry.space_group_name_H-M   'P 1'
#
loop_
_entity.id
_entity.type
_entity.pdbx_description
1 polymer ?
#
loop_
_entity_poly.entity_id
_entity_poly.type
_entity_poly.pdbx_seq_one_letter_code
_entity_poly.pdbx_strand_id
1 'polypeptide(L)'
;MKNLNNLPIYIYSNEFLYRAIYIVFNLLLFICVILNQFDTLIFIEIIPFIDLQQKFIVVGVTDLLELLWFLTLTLTPLFAWPLIILHLVHFFRAGWYNYQLYFIKIIFKYVFMVYSFTIIGCHWVLLPNILSLLIQWDNVFTRYKTILHINPQFNILDYVIWMVEFHYTINFWLLIFFSYVIILYLVKKLKANYKTMKYQRKIILFNLITVSFILSPPDLHLQLFTIIFFYIFIELIFFFLCFRLINTITVLKLNTINANYSTTIKKIP
;
A
#
# COMPACT_ATOMS: atom_id res chain seq x y z
N MET A 1 -6.65 40.39 -32.16
CA MET A 1 -7.60 39.39 -31.61
C MET A 1 -6.80 38.19 -31.10
N LYS A 2 -6.52 38.11 -29.79
CA LYS A 2 -5.97 36.90 -29.17
C LYS A 2 -7.06 35.83 -29.19
N ASN A 3 -6.75 34.64 -29.69
CA ASN A 3 -7.67 33.50 -29.80
C ASN A 3 -8.41 33.23 -28.48
N LEU A 4 -9.67 33.66 -28.39
CA LEU A 4 -10.55 33.40 -27.23
C LEU A 4 -10.73 31.90 -26.96
N ASN A 5 -10.61 31.05 -27.99
CA ASN A 5 -10.77 29.61 -27.87
C ASN A 5 -9.72 28.94 -26.96
N ASN A 6 -8.57 29.57 -26.72
CA ASN A 6 -7.53 29.03 -25.85
C ASN A 6 -7.62 29.52 -24.40
N LEU A 7 -8.54 30.44 -24.10
CA LEU A 7 -8.69 31.04 -22.77
C LEU A 7 -8.98 29.99 -21.68
N PRO A 8 -9.89 29.01 -21.87
CA PRO A 8 -10.19 28.02 -20.83
C PRO A 8 -8.99 27.11 -20.52
N ILE A 9 -8.24 26.72 -21.55
CA ILE A 9 -7.03 25.90 -21.42
C ILE A 9 -5.97 26.67 -20.64
N TYR A 10 -5.78 27.96 -20.97
CA TYR A 10 -4.84 28.82 -20.26
C TYR A 10 -5.18 28.94 -18.77
N ILE A 11 -6.44 29.24 -18.44
CA ILE A 11 -6.90 29.33 -17.04
C ILE A 11 -6.67 28.00 -16.31
N TYR A 12 -7.04 26.87 -16.91
CA TYR A 12 -6.87 25.56 -16.32
C TYR A 12 -5.40 25.20 -16.08
N SER A 13 -4.53 25.46 -17.06
CA SER A 13 -3.08 25.24 -16.92
C SER A 13 -2.45 26.11 -15.84
N ASN A 14 -2.88 27.36 -15.73
CA ASN A 14 -2.36 28.30 -14.74
C ASN A 14 -2.80 27.90 -13.33
N GLU A 15 -4.06 27.47 -13.16
CA GLU A 15 -4.54 26.94 -11.88
C GLU A 15 -3.78 25.69 -11.46
N PHE A 16 -3.52 24.76 -12.38
CA PHE A 16 -2.70 23.58 -12.12
C PHE A 16 -1.30 23.96 -11.63
N LEU A 17 -0.66 24.92 -12.31
CA LEU A 17 0.67 25.39 -11.97
C LEU A 17 0.70 26.01 -10.57
N TYR A 18 -0.23 26.91 -10.23
CA TYR A 18 -0.30 27.48 -8.88
C TYR A 18 -0.47 26.42 -7.80
N ARG A 19 -1.35 25.43 -8.02
CA ARG A 19 -1.56 24.33 -7.07
C ARG A 19 -0.32 23.45 -6.93
N ALA A 20 0.41 23.20 -8.01
CA ALA A 20 1.68 22.49 -7.96
C ALA A 20 2.73 23.25 -7.14
N ILE A 21 2.82 24.59 -7.29
CA ILE A 21 3.68 25.43 -6.44
C ILE A 21 3.30 25.30 -4.96
N TYR A 22 2.01 25.34 -4.63
CA TYR A 22 1.56 25.14 -3.24
C TYR A 22 1.97 23.77 -2.68
N ILE A 23 1.85 22.71 -3.48
CA ILE A 23 2.30 21.38 -3.08
C ILE A 23 3.81 21.38 -2.80
N VAL A 24 4.62 21.97 -3.68
CA VAL A 24 6.08 22.07 -3.48
C VAL A 24 6.41 22.86 -2.21
N PHE A 25 5.72 23.97 -1.96
CA PHE A 25 5.93 24.76 -0.75
C PHE A 25 5.58 23.98 0.52
N ASN A 26 4.48 23.23 0.50
CA ASN A 26 4.10 22.35 1.61
C ASN A 26 5.15 21.25 1.86
N LEU A 27 5.69 20.64 0.80
CA LEU A 27 6.78 19.66 0.92
C LEU A 27 8.02 20.28 1.59
N LEU A 28 8.41 21.49 1.19
CA LEU A 28 9.55 22.20 1.81
C LEU A 28 9.30 22.48 3.30
N LEU A 29 8.09 22.89 3.68
CA LEU A 29 7.74 23.09 5.10
C LEU A 29 7.85 21.78 5.89
N PHE A 30 7.36 20.67 5.35
CA PHE A 30 7.47 19.36 6.01
C PHE A 30 8.92 18.88 6.12
N ILE A 31 9.76 19.16 5.14
CA ILE A 31 11.21 18.91 5.23
C ILE A 31 11.78 19.65 6.45
N CYS A 32 11.49 20.94 6.62
CA CYS A 32 11.96 21.70 7.78
C CYS A 32 11.48 21.11 9.12
N VAL A 33 10.22 20.66 9.19
CA VAL A 33 9.66 20.04 10.40
C VAL A 33 10.35 18.70 10.71
N ILE A 34 10.56 17.86 9.70
CA ILE A 34 11.23 16.56 9.85
C ILE A 34 12.68 16.74 10.32
N LEU A 35 13.42 17.67 9.70
CA LEU A 35 14.80 17.98 10.11
C LEU A 35 14.88 18.41 11.57
N ASN A 36 13.90 19.19 12.06
CA ASN A 36 13.85 19.62 13.46
C ASN A 36 13.49 18.50 14.45
N GLN A 37 12.85 17.42 13.97
CA GLN A 37 12.39 16.28 14.78
C GLN A 37 13.17 15.00 14.49
N PHE A 38 14.32 15.11 13.82
CA PHE A 38 15.06 13.98 13.30
C PHE A 38 15.45 12.94 14.37
N ASP A 39 15.93 13.41 15.53
CA ASP A 39 16.31 12.53 16.64
C ASP A 39 15.14 11.67 17.13
N THR A 40 13.93 12.25 17.20
CA THR A 40 12.73 11.51 17.62
C THR A 40 12.31 10.48 16.58
N LEU A 41 12.47 10.78 15.29
CA LEU A 41 12.15 9.86 14.20
C LEU A 41 13.08 8.65 14.21
N ILE A 42 14.40 8.87 14.33
CA ILE A 42 15.35 7.76 14.46
C ILE A 42 15.00 6.88 15.65
N PHE A 43 14.66 7.48 16.79
CA PHE A 43 14.30 6.73 17.98
C PHE A 43 13.10 5.80 17.71
N ILE A 44 12.04 6.32 17.06
CA ILE A 44 10.86 5.52 16.71
C ILE A 44 11.21 4.34 15.80
N GLU A 45 12.09 4.55 14.82
CA GLU A 45 12.52 3.49 13.89
C GLU A 45 13.34 2.41 14.58
N ILE A 46 14.10 2.75 15.62
CA ILE A 46 14.97 1.81 16.33
C ILE A 46 14.23 1.02 17.43
N ILE A 47 13.06 1.48 17.90
CA ILE A 47 12.29 0.83 19.00
C ILE A 47 12.10 -0.68 18.82
N PRO A 48 11.61 -1.21 17.67
CA PRO A 48 11.33 -2.64 17.52
C PRO A 48 12.56 -3.53 17.71
N PHE A 49 13.76 -2.95 17.57
CA PHE A 49 15.02 -3.64 17.70
C PHE A 49 15.62 -3.55 19.10
N ILE A 50 15.36 -2.47 19.84
CA ILE A 50 15.74 -2.34 21.26
C ILE A 50 15.11 -3.50 22.06
N ASP A 51 13.85 -3.83 21.75
CA ASP A 51 13.14 -4.94 22.38
C ASP A 51 13.79 -6.32 22.12
N LEU A 52 14.61 -6.45 21.05
CA LEU A 52 15.34 -7.67 20.70
C LEU A 52 16.73 -7.77 21.37
N GLN A 53 17.11 -6.81 22.23
CA GLN A 53 18.36 -6.78 23.01
C GLN A 53 19.67 -6.87 22.20
N GLN A 54 19.62 -6.59 20.90
CA GLN A 54 20.78 -6.58 20.00
C GLN A 54 21.49 -5.21 20.05
N LYS A 55 22.81 -5.18 19.82
CA LYS A 55 23.62 -3.95 19.86
C LYS A 55 23.79 -3.36 18.46
N PHE A 56 23.55 -2.06 18.33
CA PHE A 56 23.83 -1.31 17.11
C PHE A 56 25.24 -0.76 17.06
N ILE A 57 25.75 -0.59 15.84
CA ILE A 57 26.94 0.22 15.56
C ILE A 57 26.54 1.31 14.56
N VAL A 58 26.81 2.56 14.91
CA VAL A 58 26.87 3.66 13.95
C VAL A 58 28.31 3.69 13.44
N VAL A 59 28.51 3.34 12.17
CA VAL A 59 29.86 3.11 11.61
C VAL A 59 30.54 4.44 11.25
N GLY A 60 29.78 5.52 10.98
CA GLY A 60 30.34 6.87 10.79
C GLY A 60 29.32 8.02 10.83
N VAL A 61 29.84 9.26 10.83
CA VAL A 61 29.02 10.50 10.73
C VAL A 61 28.36 10.63 9.35
N THR A 62 29.00 10.08 8.31
CA THR A 62 28.46 9.99 6.94
C THR A 62 27.15 9.23 6.90
N ASP A 63 27.07 8.10 7.61
CA ASP A 63 25.92 7.22 7.62
C ASP A 63 24.71 7.91 8.27
N LEU A 64 24.96 8.73 9.30
CA LEU A 64 23.91 9.51 9.97
C LEU A 64 23.34 10.59 9.04
N LEU A 65 24.17 11.20 8.20
CA LEU A 65 23.74 12.19 7.21
C LEU A 65 22.97 11.55 6.06
N GLU A 66 23.41 10.38 5.58
CA GLU A 66 22.67 9.60 4.57
C GLU A 66 21.30 9.15 5.12
N LEU A 67 21.26 8.67 6.36
CA LEU A 67 20.04 8.32 7.06
C LEU A 67 19.09 9.52 7.16
N LEU A 68 19.62 10.70 7.47
CA LEU A 68 18.86 11.95 7.53
C LEU A 68 18.22 12.30 6.20
N TRP A 69 19.00 12.28 5.11
CA TRP A 69 18.46 12.56 3.79
C TRP A 69 17.42 11.52 3.36
N PHE A 70 17.70 10.24 3.60
CA PHE A 70 16.81 9.15 3.25
C PHE A 70 15.46 9.23 3.99
N LEU A 71 15.48 9.39 5.32
CA LEU A 71 14.26 9.51 6.13
C LEU A 71 13.48 10.78 5.78
N THR A 72 14.18 11.90 5.56
CA THR A 72 13.52 13.16 5.19
C THR A 72 12.81 13.03 3.85
N LEU A 73 13.46 12.48 2.82
CA LEU A 73 12.85 12.32 1.50
C LEU A 73 11.69 11.31 1.49
N THR A 74 11.76 10.27 2.30
CA THR A 74 10.71 9.24 2.38
C THR A 74 9.50 9.70 3.20
N LEU A 75 9.69 10.37 4.34
CA LEU A 75 8.59 10.79 5.21
C LEU A 75 7.87 12.07 4.74
N THR A 76 8.56 12.97 4.04
CA THR A 76 7.96 14.24 3.58
C THR A 76 6.69 14.03 2.73
N PRO A 77 6.69 13.18 1.68
CA PRO A 77 5.50 12.94 0.87
C PRO A 77 4.34 12.33 1.67
N LEU A 78 4.66 11.52 2.68
CA LEU A 78 3.69 10.86 3.56
C LEU A 78 2.92 11.87 4.40
N PHE A 79 3.63 12.80 5.05
CA PHE A 79 2.98 13.86 5.84
C PHE A 79 2.29 14.91 4.97
N ALA A 80 2.82 15.20 3.78
CA ALA A 80 2.20 16.12 2.82
C ALA A 80 0.96 15.53 2.11
N TRP A 81 0.78 14.21 2.14
CA TRP A 81 -0.26 13.49 1.40
C TRP A 81 -1.68 14.06 1.55
N PRO A 82 -2.19 14.40 2.76
CA PRO A 82 -3.52 14.97 2.91
C PRO A 82 -3.68 16.32 2.21
N LEU A 83 -2.64 17.16 2.22
CA LEU A 83 -2.65 18.46 1.55
C LEU A 83 -2.58 18.30 0.03
N ILE A 84 -1.77 17.35 -0.45
CA ILE A 84 -1.71 17.02 -1.89
C ILE A 84 -3.09 16.61 -2.39
N ILE A 85 -3.79 15.73 -1.67
CA ILE A 85 -5.16 15.33 -2.02
C ILE A 85 -6.11 16.51 -2.01
N LEU A 86 -6.03 17.39 -1.01
CA LEU A 86 -6.88 18.57 -0.92
C LEU A 86 -6.73 19.45 -2.17
N HIS A 87 -5.49 19.74 -2.58
CA HIS A 87 -5.23 20.54 -3.78
C HIS A 87 -5.73 19.85 -5.06
N LEU A 88 -5.56 18.54 -5.19
CA LEU A 88 -6.06 17.76 -6.32
C LEU A 88 -7.59 17.76 -6.39
N VAL A 89 -8.28 17.51 -5.26
CA VAL A 89 -9.74 17.49 -5.22
C VAL A 89 -10.33 18.86 -5.55
N HIS A 90 -9.70 19.94 -5.07
CA HIS A 90 -10.13 21.29 -5.42
C HIS A 90 -9.89 21.63 -6.90
N PHE A 91 -8.80 21.12 -7.50
CA PHE A 91 -8.53 21.29 -8.92
C PHE A 91 -9.60 20.60 -9.79
N PHE A 92 -9.92 19.34 -9.48
CA PHE A 92 -10.93 18.59 -10.23
C PHE A 92 -12.36 19.13 -10.04
N ARG A 93 -12.60 19.98 -9.03
CA ARG A 93 -13.93 20.55 -8.78
C ARG A 93 -14.49 21.32 -9.98
N ALA A 94 -13.63 21.95 -10.78
CA ALA A 94 -14.07 22.71 -11.95
C ALA A 94 -14.56 21.81 -13.11
N GLY A 95 -14.05 20.58 -13.22
CA GLY A 95 -14.35 19.68 -14.35
C GLY A 95 -15.20 18.47 -14.01
N TRP A 96 -15.36 18.12 -12.73
CA TRP A 96 -15.98 16.88 -12.30
C TRP A 96 -17.32 17.11 -11.62
N TYR A 97 -18.22 16.14 -11.76
CA TYR A 97 -19.50 16.16 -11.06
C TYR A 97 -19.33 15.96 -9.55
N ASN A 98 -20.22 16.56 -8.75
CA ASN A 98 -20.19 16.49 -7.29
C ASN A 98 -20.14 15.05 -6.74
N TYR A 99 -20.82 14.09 -7.40
CA TYR A 99 -20.78 12.69 -6.98
C TYR A 99 -19.40 12.05 -7.19
N GLN A 100 -18.66 12.44 -8.24
CA GLN A 100 -17.30 11.95 -8.50
C GLN A 100 -16.32 12.47 -7.46
N LEU A 101 -16.44 13.76 -7.11
CA LEU A 101 -15.64 14.38 -6.06
C LEU A 101 -15.91 13.73 -4.70
N TYR A 102 -17.18 13.46 -4.37
CA TYR A 102 -17.55 12.76 -3.14
C TYR A 102 -16.95 11.34 -3.09
N PHE A 103 -17.07 10.60 -4.19
CA PHE A 103 -16.52 9.26 -4.32
C PHE A 103 -14.98 9.23 -4.17
N ILE A 104 -14.28 10.17 -4.80
CA ILE A 104 -12.83 10.30 -4.65
C ILE A 104 -12.42 10.59 -3.21
N LYS A 105 -13.11 11.52 -2.52
CA LYS A 105 -12.82 11.83 -1.12
C LYS A 105 -12.95 10.59 -0.23
N ILE A 106 -13.97 9.78 -0.47
CA ILE A 106 -14.17 8.51 0.23
C ILE A 106 -13.01 7.54 -0.04
N ILE A 107 -12.63 7.36 -1.32
CA ILE A 107 -11.51 6.48 -1.68
C ILE A 107 -10.24 6.93 -0.96
N PHE A 108 -9.88 8.22 -1.06
CA PHE A 108 -8.65 8.71 -0.44
C PHE A 108 -8.66 8.54 1.09
N LYS A 109 -9.82 8.73 1.74
CA LYS A 109 -9.97 8.45 3.17
C LYS A 109 -9.69 6.99 3.50
N TYR A 110 -10.28 6.06 2.74
CA TYR A 110 -10.03 4.62 2.97
C TYR A 110 -8.60 4.22 2.65
N VAL A 111 -8.02 4.73 1.56
CA VAL A 111 -6.60 4.51 1.21
C VAL A 111 -5.70 4.96 2.35
N PHE A 112 -5.93 6.16 2.89
CA PHE A 112 -5.16 6.68 4.01
C PHE A 112 -5.32 5.84 5.29
N MET A 113 -6.54 5.40 5.60
CA MET A 113 -6.82 4.52 6.74
C MET A 113 -6.12 3.16 6.61
N VAL A 114 -6.22 2.53 5.43
CA VAL A 114 -5.55 1.25 5.15
C VAL A 114 -4.04 1.43 5.31
N TYR A 115 -3.46 2.43 4.64
CA TYR A 115 -2.04 2.73 4.70
C TYR A 115 -1.52 2.98 6.13
N SER A 116 -2.26 3.75 6.93
CA SER A 116 -1.88 4.01 8.33
C SER A 116 -1.92 2.74 9.17
N PHE A 117 -2.97 1.93 9.00
CA PHE A 117 -3.12 0.67 9.74
C PHE A 117 -2.02 -0.34 9.35
N THR A 118 -1.67 -0.39 8.07
CA THR A 118 -0.64 -1.31 7.58
C THR A 118 0.75 -0.88 8.01
N ILE A 119 1.09 0.42 8.06
CA ILE A 119 2.36 0.87 8.66
C ILE A 119 2.44 0.43 10.13
N ILE A 120 1.40 0.74 10.93
CA ILE A 120 1.39 0.41 12.36
C ILE A 120 1.51 -1.11 12.55
N GLY A 121 0.74 -1.91 11.81
CA GLY A 121 0.82 -3.36 11.87
C GLY A 121 2.18 -3.92 11.40
N CYS A 122 2.78 -3.32 10.37
CA CYS A 122 4.09 -3.73 9.90
C CYS A 122 5.17 -3.45 10.96
N HIS A 123 5.21 -2.22 11.48
CA HIS A 123 6.23 -1.77 12.43
C HIS A 123 6.20 -2.55 13.74
N TRP A 124 5.01 -2.72 14.31
CA TRP A 124 4.85 -3.28 15.66
C TRP A 124 4.64 -4.79 15.70
N VAL A 125 4.19 -5.41 14.60
CA VAL A 125 3.85 -6.85 14.60
C VAL A 125 4.70 -7.63 13.61
N LEU A 126 4.71 -7.26 12.32
CA LEU A 126 5.41 -8.07 11.31
C LEU A 126 6.92 -7.97 11.45
N LEU A 127 7.44 -6.74 11.57
CA LEU A 127 8.86 -6.45 11.64
C LEU A 127 9.56 -7.18 12.81
N PRO A 128 9.13 -7.06 14.08
CA PRO A 128 9.81 -7.75 15.18
C PRO A 128 9.74 -9.28 15.04
N ASN A 129 8.63 -9.82 14.50
CA ASN A 129 8.52 -11.26 14.25
C ASN A 129 9.50 -11.73 13.16
N ILE A 130 9.65 -11.00 12.06
CA ILE A 130 10.60 -11.33 11.00
C ILE A 130 12.04 -11.23 11.51
N LEU A 131 12.38 -10.15 12.23
CA LEU A 131 13.70 -9.98 12.82
C LEU A 131 14.02 -11.09 13.83
N SER A 132 13.06 -11.47 14.68
CA SER A 132 13.23 -12.58 15.62
C SER A 132 13.50 -13.91 14.91
N LEU A 133 12.83 -14.17 13.78
CA LEU A 133 13.02 -15.37 12.96
C LEU A 133 14.41 -15.37 12.32
N LEU A 134 14.85 -14.24 11.77
CA LEU A 134 16.18 -14.08 11.19
C LEU A 134 17.28 -14.33 12.24
N ILE A 135 17.14 -13.73 13.44
CA ILE A 135 18.09 -13.94 14.55
C ILE A 135 18.10 -15.40 15.01
N GLN A 136 16.93 -16.04 15.13
CA GLN A 136 16.84 -17.45 15.51
C GLN A 136 17.47 -18.37 14.45
N TRP A 137 17.28 -18.08 13.18
CA TRP A 137 17.91 -18.84 12.09
C TRP A 137 19.42 -18.70 12.11
N ASP A 138 19.95 -17.49 12.30
CA ASP A 138 21.39 -17.26 12.38
C ASP A 138 22.02 -18.00 13.58
N ASN A 139 21.34 -18.02 14.73
CA ASN A 139 21.74 -18.81 15.90
C ASN A 139 21.75 -20.33 15.65
N VAL A 140 20.86 -20.82 14.79
CA VAL A 140 20.86 -22.24 14.40
C VAL A 140 22.04 -22.54 13.48
N PHE A 141 22.32 -21.70 12.48
CA PHE A 141 23.44 -21.90 11.56
C PHE A 141 24.81 -21.80 12.26
N THR A 142 24.98 -20.84 13.16
CA THR A 142 26.22 -20.65 13.94
C THR A 142 26.47 -21.79 14.93
N ARG A 143 25.43 -22.33 15.57
CA ARG A 143 25.54 -23.52 16.45
C ARG A 143 26.07 -24.76 15.72
N TYR A 144 25.88 -24.87 14.42
CA TYR A 144 26.19 -26.09 13.69
C TYR A 144 27.61 -26.22 13.12
N LYS A 145 28.46 -25.16 13.02
CA LYS A 145 29.88 -25.36 12.59
C LYS A 145 30.83 -24.15 12.50
N THR A 146 30.71 -23.09 13.31
CA THR A 146 31.68 -21.97 13.21
C THR A 146 32.22 -21.53 14.57
N ILE A 147 33.56 -21.50 14.70
CA ILE A 147 34.32 -21.01 15.88
C ILE A 147 34.17 -19.49 16.05
N LEU A 148 33.69 -18.81 15.01
CA LEU A 148 33.43 -17.38 15.01
C LEU A 148 32.00 -17.12 15.51
N HIS A 149 31.89 -16.68 16.76
CA HIS A 149 30.66 -16.12 17.32
C HIS A 149 30.44 -14.74 16.70
N ILE A 150 29.86 -14.70 15.50
CA ILE A 150 29.46 -13.46 14.84
C ILE A 150 28.22 -12.98 15.58
N ASN A 151 28.39 -12.08 16.55
CA ASN A 151 27.25 -11.28 17.00
C ASN A 151 26.90 -10.38 15.82
N PRO A 152 25.69 -10.49 15.22
CA PRO A 152 25.34 -9.67 14.08
C PRO A 152 25.22 -8.23 14.56
N GLN A 153 26.29 -7.46 14.35
CA GLN A 153 26.29 -6.02 14.58
C GLN A 153 25.61 -5.40 13.38
N PHE A 154 24.34 -5.02 13.55
CA PHE A 154 23.59 -4.38 12.49
C PHE A 154 23.99 -2.91 12.39
N ASN A 155 24.30 -2.48 11.17
CA ASN A 155 24.43 -1.08 10.82
C ASN A 155 23.04 -0.43 10.85
N ILE A 156 22.89 0.67 11.59
CA ILE A 156 21.61 1.39 11.70
C ILE A 156 21.13 1.86 10.33
N LEU A 157 22.03 2.33 9.46
CA LEU A 157 21.67 2.80 8.13
C LEU A 157 21.02 1.70 7.30
N ASP A 158 21.71 0.57 7.15
CA ASP A 158 21.24 -0.57 6.36
C ASP A 158 19.92 -1.13 6.93
N TYR A 159 19.80 -1.18 8.26
CA TYR A 159 18.59 -1.60 8.93
C TYR A 159 17.39 -0.69 8.63
N VAL A 160 17.55 0.63 8.81
CA VAL A 160 16.46 1.58 8.58
C VAL A 160 16.08 1.62 7.10
N ILE A 161 17.04 1.57 6.19
CA ILE A 161 16.75 1.48 4.75
C ILE A 161 15.92 0.23 4.44
N TRP A 162 16.37 -0.94 4.87
CA TRP A 162 15.66 -2.20 4.65
C TRP A 162 14.25 -2.17 5.25
N MET A 163 14.10 -1.62 6.45
CA MET A 163 12.81 -1.55 7.13
C MET A 163 11.83 -0.61 6.41
N VAL A 164 12.30 0.56 5.99
CA VAL A 164 11.50 1.52 5.25
C VAL A 164 11.09 0.93 3.88
N GLU A 165 12.01 0.28 3.17
CA GLU A 165 11.73 -0.43 1.91
C GLU A 165 10.70 -1.56 2.10
N PHE A 166 10.85 -2.33 3.18
CA PHE A 166 9.90 -3.38 3.57
C PHE A 166 8.50 -2.81 3.80
N HIS A 167 8.40 -1.73 4.58
CA HIS A 167 7.14 -1.03 4.82
C HIS A 167 6.51 -0.54 3.52
N TYR A 168 7.26 0.14 2.65
CA TYR A 168 6.72 0.64 1.40
C TYR A 168 6.30 -0.49 0.45
N THR A 169 7.05 -1.57 0.39
CA THR A 169 6.74 -2.72 -0.47
C THR A 169 5.43 -3.39 -0.05
N ILE A 170 5.26 -3.67 1.24
CA ILE A 170 4.01 -4.26 1.75
C ILE A 170 2.83 -3.31 1.54
N ASN A 171 3.01 -2.03 1.88
CA ASN A 171 1.98 -1.01 1.71
C ASN A 171 1.54 -0.89 0.25
N PHE A 172 2.49 -0.86 -0.68
CA PHE A 172 2.22 -0.77 -2.12
C PHE A 172 1.33 -1.92 -2.59
N TRP A 173 1.70 -3.16 -2.24
CA TRP A 173 0.93 -4.33 -2.64
C TRP A 173 -0.44 -4.42 -1.96
N LEU A 174 -0.55 -4.04 -0.69
CA LEU A 174 -1.84 -3.96 0.01
C LEU A 174 -2.76 -2.85 -0.55
N LEU A 175 -2.21 -1.75 -1.04
CA LEU A 175 -3.00 -0.71 -1.70
C LEU A 175 -3.49 -1.15 -3.07
N ILE A 176 -2.62 -1.80 -3.86
CA ILE A 176 -3.02 -2.43 -5.14
C ILE A 176 -4.14 -3.42 -4.89
N PHE A 177 -4.03 -4.25 -3.85
CA PHE A 177 -5.10 -5.15 -3.47
C PHE A 177 -6.41 -4.45 -3.20
N PHE A 178 -6.37 -3.49 -2.28
CA PHE A 178 -7.56 -2.84 -1.79
C PHE A 178 -8.28 -2.14 -2.93
N SER A 179 -7.52 -1.45 -3.80
CA SER A 179 -8.06 -0.84 -5.02
C SER A 179 -8.66 -1.90 -5.97
N TYR A 180 -8.00 -3.04 -6.15
CA TYR A 180 -8.50 -4.12 -6.99
C TYR A 180 -9.80 -4.73 -6.45
N VAL A 181 -9.93 -4.97 -5.13
CA VAL A 181 -11.21 -5.49 -4.59
C VAL A 181 -12.31 -4.44 -4.66
N ILE A 182 -12.02 -3.15 -4.49
CA ILE A 182 -12.99 -2.07 -4.72
C ILE A 182 -13.49 -2.10 -6.16
N ILE A 183 -12.59 -2.20 -7.14
CA ILE A 183 -12.96 -2.27 -8.55
C ILE A 183 -13.82 -3.51 -8.82
N LEU A 184 -13.40 -4.68 -8.33
CA LEU A 184 -14.19 -5.90 -8.45
C LEU A 184 -15.56 -5.78 -7.80
N TYR A 185 -15.65 -5.11 -6.66
CA TYR A 185 -16.91 -4.84 -5.97
C TYR A 185 -17.85 -3.98 -6.82
N LEU A 186 -17.34 -2.88 -7.39
CA LEU A 186 -18.14 -1.93 -8.18
C LEU A 186 -18.52 -2.47 -9.57
N VAL A 187 -17.68 -3.29 -10.19
CA VAL A 187 -17.94 -3.83 -11.53
C VAL A 187 -19.07 -4.87 -11.49
N LYS A 188 -20.19 -4.57 -12.17
CA LYS A 188 -21.39 -5.43 -12.22
C LYS A 188 -21.21 -6.74 -13.01
N LYS A 189 -20.14 -6.88 -13.81
CA LYS A 189 -19.89 -8.05 -14.69
C LYS A 189 -19.26 -9.24 -13.93
N LEU A 190 -19.94 -9.71 -12.88
CA LEU A 190 -19.45 -10.77 -11.98
C LEU A 190 -19.06 -12.07 -12.69
N LYS A 191 -19.88 -12.55 -13.63
CA LYS A 191 -19.59 -13.78 -14.39
C LYS A 191 -18.32 -13.66 -15.24
N ALA A 192 -18.10 -12.49 -15.85
CA ALA A 192 -16.91 -12.24 -16.66
C ALA A 192 -15.66 -12.19 -15.77
N ASN A 193 -15.71 -11.45 -14.66
CA ASN A 193 -14.60 -11.35 -13.71
C ASN A 193 -14.21 -12.72 -13.13
N TYR A 194 -15.21 -13.54 -12.77
CA TYR A 194 -14.97 -14.92 -12.32
C TYR A 194 -14.28 -15.76 -13.40
N LYS A 195 -14.77 -15.68 -14.65
CA LYS A 195 -14.19 -16.41 -15.79
C LYS A 195 -12.73 -16.00 -16.00
N THR A 196 -12.45 -14.70 -16.03
CA THR A 196 -11.09 -14.16 -16.17
C THR A 196 -10.18 -14.68 -15.08
N MET A 197 -10.57 -14.58 -13.80
CA MET A 197 -9.75 -15.05 -12.68
C MET A 197 -9.53 -16.57 -12.72
N LYS A 198 -10.56 -17.36 -13.08
CA LYS A 198 -10.43 -18.81 -13.19
C LYS A 198 -9.35 -19.24 -14.20
N TYR A 199 -9.27 -18.58 -15.35
CA TYR A 199 -8.33 -18.93 -16.41
C TYR A 199 -6.97 -18.24 -16.27
N GLN A 200 -6.92 -17.00 -15.81
CA GLN A 200 -5.70 -16.17 -15.82
C GLN A 200 -4.96 -16.12 -14.48
N ARG A 201 -5.47 -16.74 -13.39
CA ARG A 201 -4.84 -16.64 -12.05
C ARG A 201 -3.34 -16.93 -12.01
N LYS A 202 -2.88 -17.95 -12.76
CA LYS A 202 -1.46 -18.35 -12.77
C LYS A 202 -0.59 -17.29 -13.47
N ILE A 203 -1.10 -16.71 -14.56
CA ILE A 203 -0.42 -15.65 -15.31
C ILE A 203 -0.37 -14.37 -14.46
N ILE A 204 -1.46 -14.04 -13.78
CA ILE A 204 -1.52 -12.90 -12.86
C ILE A 204 -0.52 -13.10 -11.71
N LEU A 205 -0.48 -14.29 -11.10
CA LEU A 205 0.47 -14.62 -10.03
C LEU A 205 1.92 -14.44 -10.52
N PHE A 206 2.24 -15.01 -11.68
CA PHE A 206 3.57 -14.90 -12.25
C PHE A 206 3.96 -13.44 -12.47
N ASN A 207 3.11 -12.64 -13.12
CA ASN A 207 3.37 -11.23 -13.37
C ASN A 207 3.55 -10.42 -12.08
N LEU A 208 2.73 -10.67 -11.05
CA LEU A 208 2.85 -10.00 -9.76
C LEU A 208 4.18 -10.32 -9.09
N ILE A 209 4.60 -11.58 -9.09
CA ILE A 209 5.90 -12.00 -8.55
C ILE A 209 7.04 -11.34 -9.33
N THR A 210 6.99 -11.36 -10.67
CA THR A 210 8.03 -10.74 -11.52
C THR A 210 8.16 -9.25 -11.24
N VAL A 211 7.04 -8.51 -11.19
CA VAL A 211 7.06 -7.07 -10.86
C VAL A 211 7.58 -6.84 -9.45
N SER A 212 7.19 -7.69 -8.48
CA SER A 212 7.69 -7.58 -7.11
C SER A 212 9.20 -7.81 -7.02
N PHE A 213 9.77 -8.71 -7.82
CA PHE A 213 11.20 -8.98 -7.82
C PHE A 213 12.00 -7.85 -8.48
N ILE A 214 11.39 -7.09 -9.39
CA ILE A 214 12.01 -5.89 -9.97
C ILE A 214 12.00 -4.74 -8.94
N LEU A 215 10.94 -4.63 -8.13
CA LEU A 215 10.75 -3.54 -7.17
C LEU A 215 11.44 -3.78 -5.82
N SER A 216 11.52 -5.04 -5.38
CA SER A 216 12.07 -5.42 -4.08
C SER A 216 13.59 -5.62 -4.15
N PRO A 217 14.34 -5.33 -3.07
CA PRO A 217 15.75 -5.70 -3.00
C PRO A 217 15.94 -7.21 -3.16
N PRO A 218 17.11 -7.66 -3.66
CA PRO A 218 17.40 -9.05 -4.00
C PRO A 218 17.69 -9.92 -2.76
N ASP A 219 16.86 -9.81 -1.72
CA ASP A 219 16.93 -10.64 -0.52
C ASP A 219 16.03 -11.87 -0.70
N LEU A 220 16.63 -13.06 -0.61
CA LEU A 220 15.95 -14.35 -0.77
C LEU A 220 14.81 -14.52 0.23
N HIS A 221 14.96 -14.06 1.48
CA HIS A 221 13.93 -14.21 2.50
C HIS A 221 12.71 -13.35 2.19
N LEU A 222 12.95 -12.09 1.82
CA LEU A 222 11.89 -11.17 1.44
C LEU A 222 11.17 -11.65 0.17
N GLN A 223 11.92 -12.15 -0.81
CA GLN A 223 11.37 -12.72 -2.04
C GLN A 223 10.48 -13.95 -1.76
N LEU A 224 10.91 -14.86 -0.89
CA LEU A 224 10.11 -16.03 -0.54
C LEU A 224 8.83 -15.62 0.20
N PHE A 225 8.93 -14.67 1.14
CA PHE A 225 7.77 -14.11 1.84
C PHE A 225 6.77 -13.46 0.87
N THR A 226 7.24 -12.65 -0.07
CA THR A 226 6.38 -11.99 -1.09
C THR A 226 5.67 -13.01 -1.98
N ILE A 227 6.34 -14.10 -2.39
CA ILE A 227 5.70 -15.18 -3.16
C ILE A 227 4.54 -15.80 -2.38
N ILE A 228 4.77 -16.20 -1.12
CA ILE A 228 3.73 -16.80 -0.27
C ILE A 228 2.57 -15.83 -0.09
N PHE A 229 2.88 -14.56 0.17
CA PHE A 229 1.90 -13.50 0.33
C PHE A 229 1.00 -13.37 -0.92
N PHE A 230 1.57 -13.25 -2.13
CA PHE A 230 0.77 -13.16 -3.37
C PHE A 230 -0.03 -14.41 -3.67
N TYR A 231 0.50 -15.59 -3.31
CA TYR A 231 -0.22 -16.83 -3.51
C TYR A 231 -1.51 -16.87 -2.68
N ILE A 232 -1.40 -16.67 -1.36
CA ILE A 232 -2.55 -16.64 -0.43
C ILE A 232 -3.56 -15.61 -0.89
N PHE A 233 -3.06 -14.46 -1.30
CA PHE A 233 -3.84 -13.33 -1.74
C PHE A 233 -4.72 -13.60 -2.97
N ILE A 234 -4.15 -14.17 -4.04
CA ILE A 234 -4.93 -14.47 -5.25
C ILE A 234 -6.02 -15.48 -4.94
N GLU A 235 -5.73 -16.46 -4.09
CA GLU A 235 -6.72 -17.44 -3.65
C GLU A 235 -7.83 -16.80 -2.80
N LEU A 236 -7.51 -15.83 -1.93
CA LEU A 236 -8.53 -15.06 -1.20
C LEU A 236 -9.43 -14.25 -2.13
N ILE A 237 -8.89 -13.59 -3.16
CA ILE A 237 -9.70 -12.86 -4.15
C ILE A 237 -10.60 -13.83 -4.92
N PHE A 238 -10.03 -14.96 -5.35
CA PHE A 238 -10.79 -15.96 -6.07
C PHE A 238 -11.94 -16.51 -5.22
N PHE A 239 -11.67 -16.78 -3.94
CA PHE A 239 -12.69 -17.18 -2.97
C PHE A 239 -13.78 -16.11 -2.80
N PHE A 240 -13.41 -14.84 -2.66
CA PHE A 240 -14.37 -13.73 -2.56
C PHE A 240 -15.29 -13.63 -3.79
N LEU A 241 -14.73 -13.80 -4.99
CA LEU A 241 -15.51 -13.82 -6.23
C LEU A 241 -16.47 -15.02 -6.30
N CYS A 242 -16.01 -16.20 -5.89
CA CYS A 242 -16.86 -17.40 -5.77
C CYS A 242 -18.03 -17.16 -4.82
N PHE A 243 -17.76 -16.65 -3.62
CA PHE A 243 -18.78 -16.36 -2.61
C PHE A 243 -19.83 -15.37 -3.14
N ARG A 244 -19.39 -14.27 -3.74
CA ARG A 244 -20.30 -13.27 -4.30
C ARG A 244 -21.14 -13.82 -5.47
N LEU A 245 -20.55 -14.65 -6.32
CA LEU A 245 -21.25 -15.27 -7.44
C LEU A 245 -22.32 -16.24 -6.95
N ILE A 246 -22.01 -17.06 -5.94
CA ILE A 246 -22.98 -17.98 -5.30
C ILE A 246 -24.13 -17.17 -4.68
N ASN A 247 -23.83 -16.15 -3.88
CA ASN A 247 -24.86 -15.30 -3.27
C ASN A 247 -25.75 -14.61 -4.29
N THR A 248 -25.19 -14.17 -5.42
CA THR A 248 -26.00 -13.55 -6.49
C THR A 248 -26.92 -14.57 -7.14
N ILE A 249 -26.44 -15.81 -7.36
CA ILE A 249 -27.25 -16.90 -7.93
C ILE A 249 -28.35 -17.34 -6.96
N THR A 250 -28.08 -17.45 -5.66
CA THR A 250 -29.07 -17.84 -4.66
C THR A 250 -30.16 -16.78 -4.52
N VAL A 251 -29.80 -15.49 -4.47
CA VAL A 251 -30.76 -14.38 -4.47
C VAL A 251 -31.61 -14.37 -5.74
N LEU A 252 -31.01 -14.59 -6.92
CA LEU A 252 -31.76 -14.68 -8.17
C LEU A 252 -32.73 -15.86 -8.16
N LYS A 253 -32.32 -17.04 -7.68
CA LYS A 253 -33.19 -18.22 -7.54
C LYS A 253 -34.36 -17.95 -6.59
N LEU A 254 -34.12 -17.36 -5.42
CA LEU A 254 -35.18 -16.99 -4.47
C LEU A 254 -36.16 -15.98 -5.07
N ASN A 255 -35.68 -14.97 -5.80
CA ASN A 255 -36.54 -13.99 -6.47
C ASN A 255 -37.39 -14.64 -7.56
N THR A 256 -36.85 -15.60 -8.33
CA THR A 256 -37.65 -16.33 -9.34
C THR A 256 -38.72 -17.21 -8.71
N ILE A 257 -38.42 -17.83 -7.56
CA ILE A 257 -39.38 -18.64 -6.81
C ILE A 257 -40.52 -17.75 -6.28
N ASN A 258 -40.18 -16.63 -5.62
CA ASN A 258 -41.17 -15.67 -5.11
C ASN A 258 -42.02 -15.04 -6.22
N ALA A 259 -41.42 -14.72 -7.38
CA ALA A 259 -42.15 -14.21 -8.53
C ALA A 259 -43.16 -15.25 -9.07
N ASN A 260 -42.78 -16.52 -9.13
CA ASN A 260 -43.67 -17.61 -9.55
C ASN A 260 -44.82 -17.85 -8.57
N TYR A 261 -44.61 -17.66 -7.26
CA TYR A 261 -45.69 -17.71 -6.26
C TYR A 261 -46.65 -16.50 -6.40
N SER A 262 -46.15 -15.30 -6.68
CA SER A 262 -47.00 -14.12 -6.88
C SER A 262 -47.89 -14.21 -8.13
N THR A 263 -47.43 -14.87 -9.19
CA THR A 263 -48.19 -15.07 -10.44
C THR A 263 -49.20 -16.20 -10.33
N THR A 264 -48.97 -17.20 -9.48
CA THR A 264 -49.97 -18.25 -9.20
C THR A 264 -51.10 -17.75 -8.30
N ILE A 265 -50.83 -16.90 -7.31
CA ILE A 265 -51.86 -16.32 -6.43
C ILE A 265 -52.83 -15.40 -7.21
N LYS A 266 -52.36 -14.67 -8.23
CA LYS A 266 -53.22 -13.85 -9.10
C LYS A 266 -54.11 -14.64 -10.08
N LYS A 267 -53.91 -15.96 -10.20
CA LYS A 267 -54.65 -16.84 -11.13
C LYS A 267 -55.66 -17.76 -10.42
N ILE A 268 -55.91 -17.55 -9.13
CA ILE A 268 -56.96 -18.24 -8.40
C ILE A 268 -58.16 -17.28 -8.34
N PRO A 269 -59.14 -17.39 -9.26
CA PRO A 269 -60.45 -16.74 -9.10
C PRO A 269 -61.27 -17.38 -7.98
#